data_AF-A0AAD6PRH4-F1
#
_entry.id   AF-A0AAD6PRH4-F1
#
_cell.length_a   1.000
_cell.length_b   1.000
_cell.length_c   1.000
_cell.angle_alpha   90.00
_cell.angle_beta   90.00
_cell.angle_gamma   90.00
#
_symmetry.space_group_name_H-M   'P 1'
#
loop_
_entity.id
_entity.type
_entity.pdbx_description
1 polymer ?
#
loop_
_entity_poly.entity_id
_entity_poly.type
_entity_poly.pdbx_seq_one_letter_code
_entity_poly.pdbx_strand_id
1 'polypeptide(L)'
;MASSNSDKELEQQLLEAGTKLLNPPSSLDDLLPLLDQVENCLSKVEQSPLKSMQNALSPSQNALVTDQLFRHSNIDVKVAVASCISEITRITAPDAPYDDDQMKEVFQLIVSSFENLDDKSSRSYVKRASILETVAKVRSCVVMLDLECDCTDN
;
A
#
# COMPACT_ATOMS: atom_id res chain seq x y z
N MET A 1 13.32 2.58 -27.07
CA MET A 1 11.92 2.38 -27.52
C MET A 1 11.19 1.26 -26.76
N ALA A 2 11.86 0.34 -26.05
CA ALA A 2 11.19 -0.69 -25.24
C ALA A 2 10.56 -0.15 -23.93
N SER A 3 11.17 0.86 -23.29
CA SER A 3 10.66 1.42 -22.01
C SER A 3 9.25 1.99 -22.12
N SER A 4 8.90 2.67 -23.22
CA SER A 4 7.60 3.34 -23.35
C SER A 4 6.40 2.38 -23.52
N ASN A 5 6.61 1.12 -23.91
CA ASN A 5 5.53 0.14 -24.00
C ASN A 5 5.32 -0.58 -22.67
N SER A 6 6.40 -0.92 -21.97
CA SER A 6 6.32 -1.53 -20.64
C SER A 6 5.64 -0.59 -19.64
N ASP A 7 5.96 0.70 -19.68
CA ASP A 7 5.37 1.69 -18.77
C ASP A 7 3.86 1.85 -19.03
N LYS A 8 3.45 1.88 -20.30
CA LYS A 8 2.02 1.94 -20.67
C LYS A 8 1.24 0.70 -20.27
N GLU A 9 1.84 -0.47 -20.39
CA GLU A 9 1.22 -1.72 -19.94
C GLU A 9 1.05 -1.72 -18.42
N LEU A 10 2.08 -1.27 -17.69
CA LEU A 10 2.04 -1.11 -16.24
C LEU A 10 0.95 -0.10 -15.81
N GLU A 11 0.87 1.06 -16.47
CA GLU A 11 -0.19 2.05 -16.25
C GLU A 11 -1.58 1.42 -16.41
N GLN A 12 -1.79 0.67 -17.48
CA GLN A 12 -3.08 0.04 -17.76
C GLN A 12 -3.45 -1.02 -16.72
N GLN A 13 -2.48 -1.87 -16.34
CA GLN A 13 -2.69 -2.91 -15.33
C GLN A 13 -3.02 -2.30 -13.96
N LEU A 14 -2.28 -1.26 -13.56
CA LEU A 14 -2.51 -0.56 -12.29
C LEU A 14 -3.88 0.13 -12.28
N LEU A 15 -4.24 0.80 -13.38
CA LEU A 15 -5.53 1.47 -13.51
C LEU A 15 -6.69 0.47 -13.42
N GLU A 16 -6.60 -0.65 -14.14
CA GLU A 16 -7.64 -1.68 -14.15
C GLU A 16 -7.81 -2.31 -12.77
N ALA A 17 -6.70 -2.74 -12.14
CA ALA A 17 -6.73 -3.37 -10.83
C ALA A 17 -7.21 -2.40 -9.73
N GLY A 18 -6.73 -1.15 -9.76
CA GLY A 18 -7.18 -0.10 -8.84
C GLY A 18 -8.66 0.22 -9.00
N THR A 19 -9.17 0.23 -10.24
CA THR A 19 -10.60 0.45 -10.49
C THR A 19 -11.45 -0.69 -9.93
N LYS A 20 -10.98 -1.95 -10.01
CA LYS A 20 -11.65 -3.10 -9.38
C LYS A 20 -11.65 -2.98 -7.85
N LEU A 21 -10.60 -2.42 -7.24
CA LEU A 21 -10.55 -2.20 -5.79
C LEU A 21 -11.55 -1.16 -5.30
N LEU A 22 -12.03 -0.24 -6.14
CA LEU A 22 -13.09 0.70 -5.75
C LEU A 22 -14.40 -0.01 -5.38
N ASN A 23 -14.64 -1.21 -5.91
CA ASN A 23 -15.75 -2.09 -5.55
C ASN A 23 -15.19 -3.51 -5.32
N PRO A 24 -14.50 -3.72 -4.18
CA PRO A 24 -13.67 -4.90 -4.02
C PRO A 24 -14.52 -6.17 -3.90
N PRO A 25 -14.03 -7.31 -4.42
CA PRO A 25 -14.70 -8.60 -4.26
C PRO A 25 -14.92 -8.94 -2.78
N SER A 26 -16.05 -9.58 -2.47
CA SER A 26 -16.35 -10.03 -1.09
C SER A 26 -15.61 -11.32 -0.71
N SER A 27 -15.16 -12.09 -1.70
CA SER A 27 -14.43 -13.35 -1.47
C SER A 27 -12.95 -13.06 -1.23
N LEU A 28 -12.37 -13.69 -0.21
CA LEU A 28 -10.92 -13.62 0.05
C LEU A 28 -10.10 -14.21 -1.12
N ASP A 29 -10.64 -15.25 -1.77
CA ASP A 29 -9.96 -15.94 -2.87
C ASP A 29 -9.84 -15.05 -4.13
N ASP A 30 -10.67 -14.01 -4.25
CA ASP A 30 -10.60 -13.03 -5.33
C ASP A 30 -9.92 -11.73 -4.89
N LEU A 31 -10.15 -11.32 -3.64
CA LEU A 31 -9.63 -10.06 -3.10
C LEU A 31 -8.12 -10.10 -2.87
N LEU A 32 -7.58 -11.16 -2.28
CA LEU A 32 -6.15 -11.26 -1.99
C LEU A 32 -5.31 -11.25 -3.28
N PRO A 33 -5.64 -12.04 -4.33
CA PRO A 33 -4.91 -11.95 -5.60
C PRO A 33 -5.01 -10.57 -6.27
N LEU A 34 -6.15 -9.87 -6.12
CA LEU A 34 -6.29 -8.52 -6.64
C LEU A 34 -5.37 -7.52 -5.91
N LEU A 35 -5.27 -7.62 -4.58
CA LEU A 35 -4.32 -6.82 -3.80
C LEU A 35 -2.87 -7.17 -4.15
N ASP A 36 -2.54 -8.45 -4.33
CA ASP A 36 -1.21 -8.89 -4.76
C ASP A 36 -0.85 -8.32 -6.14
N GLN A 37 -1.81 -8.28 -7.06
CA GLN A 37 -1.62 -7.67 -8.38
C GLN A 37 -1.33 -6.18 -8.26
N VAL A 38 -2.07 -5.45 -7.43
CA VAL A 38 -1.86 -4.02 -7.20
C VAL A 38 -0.50 -3.76 -6.56
N GLU A 39 -0.15 -4.48 -5.50
CA GLU A 39 1.16 -4.39 -4.85
C GLU A 39 2.31 -4.62 -5.84
N ASN A 40 2.22 -5.68 -6.66
CA ASN A 40 3.23 -6.00 -7.66
C ASN A 40 3.40 -4.86 -8.68
N CYS A 41 2.29 -4.27 -9.14
CA CYS A 41 2.34 -3.12 -10.03
C CYS A 41 3.01 -1.91 -9.35
N LEU A 42 2.58 -1.58 -8.13
CA LEU A 42 3.13 -0.46 -7.35
C LEU A 42 4.63 -0.63 -7.09
N SER A 43 5.10 -1.84 -6.80
CA SER A 43 6.53 -2.13 -6.54
C SER A 43 7.45 -1.78 -7.72
N LYS A 44 6.91 -1.73 -8.94
CA LYS A 44 7.63 -1.41 -10.17
C LYS A 44 7.59 0.07 -10.52
N VAL A 45 6.74 0.85 -9.86
CA VAL A 45 6.60 2.29 -10.13
C VAL A 45 7.71 3.03 -9.39
N GLU A 46 8.49 3.82 -10.12
CA GLU A 46 9.51 4.69 -9.52
C GLU A 46 8.87 5.88 -8.80
N GLN A 47 9.66 6.50 -7.92
CA GLN A 47 9.25 7.69 -7.17
C GLN A 47 9.03 8.88 -8.11
N SER A 48 8.07 9.76 -7.77
CA SER A 48 7.70 10.95 -8.56
C SER A 48 7.37 10.65 -10.04
N PRO A 49 6.44 9.71 -10.34
CA PRO A 49 6.18 9.27 -11.70
C PRO A 49 5.45 10.34 -12.53
N LEU A 50 5.40 10.14 -13.85
CA LEU A 50 4.67 11.02 -14.78
C LEU A 50 3.17 11.09 -14.45
N LYS A 51 2.52 12.16 -14.92
CA LYS A 51 1.09 12.42 -14.62
C LYS A 51 0.16 11.29 -15.06
N SER A 52 0.46 10.61 -16.16
CA SER A 52 -0.31 9.44 -16.62
C SER A 52 -0.32 8.32 -15.60
N MET A 53 0.86 7.96 -15.08
CA MET A 53 1.03 6.96 -14.04
C MET A 53 0.40 7.39 -12.71
N GLN A 54 0.50 8.67 -12.32
CA GLN A 54 -0.20 9.19 -11.14
C GLN A 54 -1.72 9.02 -11.28
N ASN A 55 -2.28 9.29 -12.46
CA ASN A 55 -3.71 9.09 -12.71
C ASN A 55 -4.08 7.61 -12.65
N ALA A 56 -3.22 6.71 -13.12
CA ALA A 56 -3.42 5.25 -13.02
C ALA A 56 -3.36 4.74 -11.57
N LEU A 57 -2.58 5.39 -10.70
CA LEU A 57 -2.43 5.04 -9.29
C LEU A 57 -3.60 5.51 -8.42
N SER A 58 -4.25 6.61 -8.80
CA SER A 58 -5.29 7.27 -8.00
C SER A 58 -6.46 6.35 -7.57
N PRO A 59 -7.00 5.44 -8.42
CA PRO A 59 -8.05 4.51 -7.99
C PRO A 59 -7.60 3.59 -6.85
N SER A 60 -6.39 3.04 -6.93
CA SER A 60 -5.81 2.20 -5.87
C SER A 60 -5.63 3.01 -4.59
N GLN A 61 -5.05 4.21 -4.68
CA GLN A 61 -4.82 5.10 -3.55
C GLN A 61 -6.11 5.43 -2.80
N ASN A 62 -7.19 5.71 -3.53
CA ASN A 62 -8.50 6.03 -2.95
C ASN A 62 -9.18 4.79 -2.37
N ALA A 63 -9.09 3.63 -3.03
CA ALA A 63 -9.73 2.41 -2.57
C ALA A 63 -9.13 1.88 -1.26
N LEU A 64 -7.80 1.92 -1.13
CA LEU A 64 -7.06 1.31 -0.02
C LEU A 64 -7.36 1.96 1.34
N VAL A 65 -7.80 3.22 1.36
CA VAL A 65 -8.18 3.94 2.58
C VAL A 65 -9.69 3.87 2.89
N THR A 66 -10.47 3.15 2.10
CA THR A 66 -11.88 2.92 2.42
C THR A 66 -12.01 1.96 3.60
N ASP A 67 -13.01 2.17 4.47
CA ASP A 67 -13.26 1.28 5.62
C ASP A 67 -13.39 -0.19 5.24
N GLN A 68 -13.91 -0.48 4.04
CA GLN A 68 -14.08 -1.84 3.53
C GLN A 68 -12.76 -2.60 3.42
N LEU A 69 -11.66 -1.93 3.06
CA LEU A 69 -10.33 -2.53 2.92
C LEU A 69 -9.46 -2.22 4.14
N PHE A 70 -9.43 -0.96 4.56
CA PHE A 70 -8.57 -0.45 5.61
C PHE A 70 -8.89 -1.07 6.99
N ARG A 71 -10.18 -1.24 7.31
CA ARG A 71 -10.66 -1.82 8.58
C ARG A 71 -11.14 -3.26 8.42
N HIS A 72 -10.71 -3.95 7.37
CA HIS A 72 -11.15 -5.31 7.06
C HIS A 72 -10.85 -6.30 8.20
N SER A 73 -11.74 -7.25 8.49
CA SER A 73 -11.59 -8.16 9.63
C SER A 73 -10.49 -9.21 9.47
N ASN A 74 -10.23 -9.64 8.23
CA ASN A 74 -9.17 -10.60 7.92
C ASN A 74 -7.77 -9.96 7.98
N ILE A 75 -6.86 -10.59 8.73
CA ILE A 75 -5.49 -10.09 8.95
C ILE A 75 -4.63 -10.09 7.67
N ASP A 76 -4.76 -11.09 6.80
CA ASP A 76 -3.99 -11.16 5.56
C ASP A 76 -4.39 -10.03 4.61
N VAL A 77 -5.68 -9.66 4.58
CA VAL A 77 -6.17 -8.49 3.83
C VAL A 77 -5.58 -7.20 4.40
N LYS A 78 -5.58 -7.02 5.73
CA LYS A 78 -4.96 -5.84 6.36
C LYS A 78 -3.48 -5.71 6.01
N VAL A 79 -2.73 -6.80 6.08
CA VAL A 79 -1.30 -6.82 5.72
C VAL A 79 -1.10 -6.50 4.24
N ALA A 80 -1.92 -7.06 3.35
CA ALA A 80 -1.84 -6.76 1.92
C ALA A 80 -2.16 -5.28 1.60
N VAL A 81 -3.17 -4.71 2.26
CA VAL A 81 -3.51 -3.28 2.17
C VAL A 81 -2.35 -2.41 2.69
N ALA A 82 -1.79 -2.75 3.85
CA ALA A 82 -0.63 -2.06 4.41
C ALA A 82 0.58 -2.07 3.46
N SER A 83 0.82 -3.20 2.79
CA SER A 83 1.89 -3.31 1.77
C SER A 83 1.64 -2.40 0.58
N CYS A 84 0.43 -2.39 0.03
CA CYS A 84 0.07 -1.49 -1.06
C CYS A 84 0.23 -0.01 -0.67
N ILE A 85 -0.25 0.39 0.51
CA ILE A 85 -0.13 1.77 1.01
C ILE A 85 1.34 2.15 1.24
N SER A 86 2.16 1.22 1.73
CA SER A 86 3.60 1.44 1.90
C SER A 86 4.28 1.76 0.57
N GLU A 87 3.94 1.02 -0.49
CA GLU A 87 4.45 1.30 -1.83
C GLU A 87 3.93 2.64 -2.39
N ILE A 88 2.65 2.98 -2.17
CA ILE A 88 2.13 4.31 -2.55
C ILE A 88 2.92 5.42 -1.87
N THR A 89 3.18 5.28 -0.56
CA THR A 89 3.97 6.23 0.21
C THR A 89 5.39 6.37 -0.36
N ARG A 90 6.01 5.25 -0.79
CA ARG A 90 7.31 5.28 -1.48
C ARG A 90 7.25 6.02 -2.81
N ILE A 91 6.20 5.82 -3.59
CA ILE A 91 6.05 6.43 -4.92
C ILE A 91 5.84 7.95 -4.80
N THR A 92 5.04 8.39 -3.82
CA THR A 92 4.68 9.81 -3.66
C THR A 92 5.70 10.61 -2.85
N ALA A 93 6.58 9.95 -2.08
CA ALA A 93 7.62 10.63 -1.33
C ALA A 93 8.38 11.65 -2.22
N PRO A 94 8.82 12.80 -1.67
CA PRO A 94 8.67 13.25 -0.29
C PRO A 94 7.26 13.76 0.06
N ASP A 95 6.34 13.83 -0.91
CA ASP A 95 4.98 14.30 -0.68
C ASP A 95 4.12 13.19 -0.04
N ALA A 96 3.40 13.55 1.03
CA ALA A 96 2.50 12.62 1.69
C ALA A 96 1.34 12.25 0.74
N PRO A 97 0.99 10.96 0.63
CA PRO A 97 -0.13 10.53 -0.22
C PRO A 97 -1.50 10.89 0.38
N TYR A 98 -1.56 11.19 1.68
CA TYR A 98 -2.79 11.47 2.43
C TYR A 98 -2.58 12.67 3.36
N ASP A 99 -3.68 13.21 3.89
CA ASP A 99 -3.60 14.24 4.94
C ASP A 99 -3.08 13.68 6.27
N ASP A 100 -2.75 14.56 7.22
CA ASP A 100 -2.09 14.19 8.47
C ASP A 100 -2.91 13.20 9.31
N ASP A 101 -4.24 13.35 9.37
CA ASP A 101 -5.12 12.47 10.14
C ASP A 101 -5.17 11.07 9.51
N GLN A 102 -5.31 11.00 8.18
CA GLN A 102 -5.25 9.73 7.45
C GLN A 102 -3.86 9.08 7.55
N MET A 103 -2.78 9.87 7.49
CA MET A 103 -1.42 9.35 7.63
C MET A 103 -1.19 8.73 9.00
N LYS A 104 -1.76 9.28 10.09
CA LYS A 104 -1.70 8.66 11.42
C LYS A 104 -2.32 7.26 11.42
N GLU A 105 -3.51 7.12 10.85
CA GLU A 105 -4.15 5.81 10.74
C GLU A 105 -3.33 4.85 9.87
N VAL A 106 -2.80 5.31 8.75
CA VAL A 106 -1.93 4.53 7.87
C VAL A 106 -0.70 4.01 8.61
N PHE A 107 -0.04 4.86 9.41
CA PHE A 107 1.10 4.43 10.22
C PHE A 107 0.71 3.41 11.29
N GLN A 108 -0.44 3.58 11.93
CA GLN A 108 -0.96 2.57 12.86
C GLN A 108 -1.19 1.23 12.15
N LEU A 109 -1.79 1.22 10.95
CA LEU A 109 -1.98 0.00 10.16
C LEU A 109 -0.64 -0.66 9.81
N ILE A 110 0.35 0.12 9.38
CA ILE A 110 1.70 -0.37 9.07
C ILE A 110 2.34 -0.98 10.32
N VAL A 111 2.26 -0.31 11.47
CA VAL A 111 2.83 -0.81 12.74
C VAL A 111 2.13 -2.11 13.16
N SER A 112 0.79 -2.16 13.13
CA SER A 112 0.03 -3.38 13.42
C SER A 112 0.32 -4.51 12.43
N SER A 113 0.72 -4.19 11.19
CA SER A 113 1.16 -5.21 10.22
C SER A 113 2.48 -5.89 10.61
N PHE A 114 3.19 -5.41 11.64
CA PHE A 114 4.35 -6.09 12.21
C PHE A 114 4.00 -7.03 13.39
N GLU A 115 2.75 -7.05 13.85
CA GLU A 115 2.33 -8.02 14.87
C GLU A 115 2.46 -9.44 14.34
N ASN A 116 3.10 -10.36 15.08
CA ASN A 116 3.41 -11.72 14.62
C ASN A 116 4.47 -11.78 13.50
N LEU A 117 5.36 -10.78 13.37
CA LEU A 117 6.52 -10.86 12.47
C LEU A 117 7.46 -12.03 12.83
N ASP A 118 7.42 -12.53 14.06
CA ASP A 118 8.15 -13.71 14.51
C ASP A 118 7.60 -15.03 13.92
N ASP A 119 6.34 -15.04 13.47
CA ASP A 119 5.72 -16.21 12.84
C ASP A 119 6.12 -16.33 11.35
N LYS A 120 7.26 -16.98 11.12
CA LYS A 120 7.77 -17.32 9.78
C LYS A 120 6.91 -18.32 9.02
N SER A 121 5.96 -18.99 9.67
CA SER A 121 5.06 -19.95 9.03
C SER A 121 3.79 -19.31 8.46
N SER A 122 3.50 -18.06 8.84
CA SER A 122 2.38 -17.29 8.34
C SER A 122 2.47 -17.03 6.84
N ARG A 123 1.33 -17.15 6.15
CA ARG A 123 1.17 -16.74 4.74
C ARG A 123 1.59 -15.27 4.51
N SER A 124 1.41 -14.43 5.51
CA SER A 124 1.70 -13.00 5.45
C SER A 124 3.15 -12.63 5.71
N TYR A 125 4.01 -13.56 6.17
CA TYR A 125 5.38 -13.23 6.60
C TYR A 125 6.20 -12.47 5.53
N VAL A 126 6.14 -12.91 4.28
CA VAL A 126 6.86 -12.27 3.17
C VAL A 126 6.41 -10.82 2.97
N LYS A 127 5.10 -10.56 3.06
CA LYS A 127 4.55 -9.21 2.94
C LYS A 127 4.97 -8.33 4.11
N ARG A 128 4.92 -8.85 5.34
CA ARG A 128 5.36 -8.11 6.53
C ARG A 128 6.84 -7.69 6.42
N ALA A 129 7.69 -8.57 5.89
CA ALA A 129 9.09 -8.24 5.62
C ALA A 129 9.24 -7.17 4.52
N SER A 130 8.43 -7.24 3.45
CA SER A 130 8.41 -6.22 2.38
C SER A 130 8.00 -4.85 2.90
N ILE A 131 6.96 -4.77 3.74
CA ILE A 131 6.53 -3.53 4.39
C ILE A 131 7.69 -2.91 5.19
N LEU A 132 8.40 -3.72 5.98
CA LEU A 132 9.53 -3.26 6.77
C LEU A 132 10.66 -2.71 5.90
N GLU A 133 10.96 -3.39 4.79
CA GLU A 133 11.96 -2.94 3.82
C GLU A 133 11.56 -1.59 3.19
N THR A 134 10.30 -1.43 2.79
CA THR A 134 9.79 -0.20 2.19
C THR A 134 9.83 0.95 3.20
N VAL A 135 9.32 0.76 4.42
CA VAL A 135 9.35 1.74 5.52
C VAL A 135 10.79 2.21 5.81
N ALA A 136 11.75 1.29 5.84
CA ALA A 136 13.15 1.61 6.04
C ALA A 136 13.74 2.43 4.88
N LYS A 137 13.42 2.07 3.62
CA LYS A 137 13.89 2.78 2.42
C LYS A 137 13.42 4.23 2.36
N VAL A 138 12.15 4.48 2.67
CA VAL A 138 11.56 5.82 2.59
C VAL A 138 11.80 6.66 3.84
N ARG A 139 12.48 6.10 4.85
CA ARG A 139 12.64 6.70 6.17
C ARG A 139 11.31 7.16 6.76
N SER A 140 10.24 6.38 6.57
CA SER A 140 8.89 6.70 7.03
C SER A 140 8.83 7.04 8.51
N CYS A 141 9.72 6.46 9.33
CA CYS A 141 9.82 6.77 10.75
C CYS A 141 10.17 8.24 11.03
N VAL A 142 10.86 8.93 10.12
CA VAL A 142 11.13 10.37 10.25
C VAL A 142 9.85 11.17 10.03
N VAL A 143 9.04 10.79 9.05
CA VAL A 143 7.72 11.39 8.80
C VAL A 143 6.76 11.14 9.98
N MET A 144 6.79 9.96 10.58
CA MET A 144 6.01 9.66 11.80
C MET A 144 6.39 10.56 12.98
N LEU A 145 7.68 10.90 13.14
CA LEU A 145 8.15 11.78 14.20
C LEU A 145 7.67 13.23 13.98
N ASP A 146 7.60 13.67 12.72
CA ASP A 146 7.11 15.01 12.37
C ASP A 146 5.58 15.16 12.59
N LEU A 147 4.81 14.07 12.58
CA LEU A 147 3.36 14.07 12.74
C LEU A 147 2.85 14.00 14.20
N GLU A 148 3.74 14.00 15.18
CA GLU A 148 3.40 13.83 16.61
C GLU A 148 2.42 12.65 16.83
N CYS A 149 2.71 11.47 16.25
CA CYS A 149 1.97 10.25 16.56
C CYS A 149 2.21 9.88 18.03
N ASP A 150 1.35 10.35 18.92
CA ASP A 150 1.32 9.88 20.31
C ASP A 150 1.03 8.38 20.29
N CYS A 151 2.04 7.57 20.60
CA CYS A 151 1.87 6.17 20.93
C CYS A 151 1.00 6.10 22.18
N THR A 152 -0.33 6.07 22.03
CA THR A 152 -1.20 5.74 23.15
C THR A 152 -1.13 4.23 23.34
N ASP A 153 -0.15 3.81 24.15
CA ASP A 153 -0.18 2.52 24.83
C ASP A 153 -1.49 2.44 25.63
N ASN A 154 -2.38 1.49 25.29
CA ASN A 154 -3.46 1.07 26.18
C ASN A 154 -3.76 -0.42 26.03
#